data_AF-A0A5S3U0U3-F1
#
_entry.id   AF-A0A5S3U0U3-F1
#
_cell.length_a   1.000
_cell.length_b   1.000
_cell.length_c   1.000
_cell.angle_alpha   90.00
_cell.angle_beta   90.00
_cell.angle_gamma   90.00
#
_symmetry.space_group_name_H-M   'P 1'
#
loop_
_entity.id
_entity.type
_entity.pdbx_description
1 polymer ?
#
loop_
_entity_poly.entity_id
_entity_poly.type
_entity_poly.pdbx_seq_one_letter_code
_entity_poly.pdbx_strand_id
1 'polypeptide(L)'
;GESNLHCSYGSNQYNSPTENTILEYGFLAKTTSVEVPAAPGCRGYVTEQVTEVPATVTHGTGPLAGMPRCDSVQAIDNALSRECDV
;
A
#
# COMPACT_ATOMS: atom_id res chain seq x y z
N GLY A 1 7.07 12.22 4.44
CA GLY A 1 6.22 12.29 3.24
C GLY A 1 4.87 12.77 3.70
N GLU A 2 4.30 13.76 3.04
CA GLU A 2 3.02 14.34 3.44
C GLU A 2 1.88 13.70 2.65
N SER A 3 0.73 13.50 3.28
CA SER A 3 -0.47 12.94 2.67
C SER A 3 -1.70 13.75 3.05
N ASN A 4 -2.77 13.60 2.28
CA ASN A 4 -3.98 14.37 2.50
C ASN A 4 -4.68 13.91 3.80
N LEU A 5 -5.42 14.84 4.44
CA LEU A 5 -6.24 14.55 5.62
C LEU A 5 -7.19 13.36 5.40
N HIS A 6 -7.76 13.22 4.21
CA HIS A 6 -8.67 12.11 3.92
C HIS A 6 -7.95 10.74 3.92
N CYS A 7 -6.64 10.71 3.63
CA CYS A 7 -5.83 9.49 3.72
C CYS A 7 -5.52 9.14 5.17
N SER A 8 -5.31 10.14 6.03
CA SER A 8 -5.05 9.95 7.46
C SER A 8 -6.33 9.83 8.30
N TYR A 9 -7.51 10.04 7.71
CA TYR A 9 -8.79 10.14 8.42
C TYR A 9 -9.06 8.92 9.32
N GLY A 10 -8.77 7.72 8.83
CA GLY A 10 -8.92 6.49 9.63
C GLY A 10 -8.03 6.47 10.88
N SER A 11 -6.78 6.93 10.77
CA SER A 11 -5.87 7.05 11.93
C SER A 11 -6.29 8.18 12.88
N ASN A 12 -6.79 9.28 12.33
CA ASN A 12 -7.30 10.40 13.13
C ASN A 12 -8.55 9.97 13.91
N GLN A 13 -9.47 9.24 13.28
CA GLN A 13 -10.66 8.69 13.92
C GLN A 13 -10.29 7.64 14.98
N TYR A 14 -9.35 6.75 14.68
CA TYR A 14 -8.89 5.72 15.62
C TYR A 14 -8.33 6.32 16.93
N ASN A 15 -7.63 7.45 16.84
CA ASN A 15 -7.07 8.15 17.99
C ASN A 15 -8.01 9.24 18.57
N SER A 16 -9.26 9.33 18.11
CA SER A 16 -10.20 10.36 18.57
C SER A 16 -11.13 9.85 19.68
N PRO A 17 -11.05 10.41 20.90
CA PRO A 17 -12.08 10.21 21.91
C PRO A 17 -13.39 10.95 21.55
N THR A 18 -14.47 10.65 22.28
CA THR A 18 -15.79 11.28 22.08
C THR A 18 -15.81 12.78 22.41
N GLU A 19 -14.95 13.23 23.32
CA GLU A 19 -14.77 14.65 23.68
C GLU A 19 -13.37 15.10 23.25
N ASN A 20 -13.23 16.29 22.65
CA ASN A 20 -11.96 16.80 22.10
C ASN A 20 -11.34 15.90 21.01
N THR A 21 -12.16 15.54 20.02
CA THR A 21 -11.76 14.69 18.89
C THR A 21 -10.75 15.38 17.96
N ILE A 22 -9.75 14.61 17.48
CA ILE A 22 -8.77 15.07 16.48
C ILE A 22 -9.49 15.50 15.19
N LEU A 23 -10.66 14.92 14.90
CA LEU A 23 -11.45 15.25 13.71
C LEU A 23 -12.02 16.67 13.72
N GLU A 24 -12.26 17.24 14.89
CA GLU A 24 -12.85 18.59 15.04
C GLU A 24 -11.77 19.65 15.27
N TYR A 25 -10.78 19.36 16.13
CA TYR A 25 -9.78 20.34 16.56
C TYR A 25 -8.42 20.21 15.86
N GLY A 26 -8.25 19.17 15.04
CA GLY A 26 -6.96 18.82 14.45
C GLY A 26 -5.98 18.24 15.47
N PHE A 27 -4.77 17.93 15.00
CA PHE A 27 -3.68 17.40 15.83
C PHE A 27 -2.34 17.98 15.37
N LEU A 28 -1.53 18.42 16.33
CA LEU A 28 -0.19 18.94 16.07
C LEU A 28 0.78 18.44 17.15
N ALA A 29 1.58 17.45 16.80
CA ALA A 29 2.67 16.96 17.64
C ALA A 29 3.85 17.96 17.59
N LYS A 30 4.14 18.66 18.69
CA LYS A 30 5.27 19.61 18.77
C LYS A 30 6.64 18.91 18.82
N THR A 31 6.67 17.65 19.22
CA THR A 31 7.85 16.79 19.28
C THR A 31 7.47 15.39 18.83
N THR A 32 8.43 14.62 18.34
CA THR A 32 8.18 13.24 17.89
C THR A 32 7.67 12.34 19.02
N SER A 33 8.06 12.63 20.27
CA SER A 33 7.60 11.89 21.46
C SER A 33 6.11 12.04 21.76
N VAL A 34 5.42 13.01 21.16
CA VAL A 34 3.96 13.20 21.33
C VAL A 34 3.17 12.77 20.10
N GLU A 35 3.81 12.16 19.10
CA GLU A 35 3.12 11.50 18.00
C GLU A 35 2.29 10.33 18.50
N VAL A 36 1.10 10.15 17.92
CA VAL A 36 0.21 9.01 18.20
C VAL A 36 0.38 7.96 17.11
N PRO A 37 0.24 6.66 17.43
CA PRO A 37 0.36 5.61 16.43
C PRO A 37 -0.73 5.75 15.36
N ALA A 38 -0.36 5.50 14.11
CA ALA A 38 -1.35 5.30 13.06
C ALA A 38 -2.24 4.08 13.37
N ALA A 39 -3.42 4.01 12.77
CA ALA A 39 -4.32 2.88 12.96
C ALA A 39 -3.62 1.55 12.60
N PRO A 40 -3.98 0.43 13.26
CA PRO A 40 -3.42 -0.88 12.94
C PRO A 40 -3.52 -1.20 11.45
N GLY A 41 -2.44 -1.69 10.87
CA GLY A 41 -2.37 -2.00 9.43
C GLY A 41 -1.96 -0.83 8.53
N CYS A 42 -1.79 0.38 9.06
CA CYS A 42 -1.18 1.47 8.29
C CYS A 42 0.25 1.11 7.85
N ARG A 43 0.61 1.49 6.62
CA ARG A 43 1.90 1.22 5.98
C ARG A 43 2.35 2.44 5.19
N GLY A 44 3.65 2.72 5.21
CA GLY A 44 4.32 3.55 4.22
C GLY A 44 5.26 2.65 3.42
N TYR A 45 5.19 2.72 2.10
CA TYR A 45 6.07 1.95 1.22
C TYR A 45 7.09 2.89 0.59
N VAL A 46 8.36 2.49 0.60
CA VAL A 46 9.46 3.21 -0.05
C VAL A 46 9.98 2.31 -1.16
N THR A 47 10.06 2.83 -2.39
CA THR A 47 10.60 2.07 -3.52
C THR A 47 12.09 1.82 -3.33
N GLU A 48 12.50 0.55 -3.33
CA GLU A 48 13.90 0.16 -3.25
C GLU A 48 14.51 -0.08 -4.64
N GLN A 49 13.78 -0.77 -5.53
CA GLN A 49 14.23 -1.14 -6.86
C GLN A 49 13.06 -1.16 -7.87
N VAL A 50 13.37 -0.96 -9.15
CA VAL A 50 12.45 -1.15 -10.28
C VAL A 50 13.14 -2.03 -11.33
N THR A 51 12.44 -3.04 -11.82
CA THR A 51 12.92 -3.98 -12.84
C THR A 51 11.88 -4.14 -13.95
N GLU A 52 12.29 -3.99 -15.20
CA GLU A 52 11.43 -4.22 -16.38
C GLU A 52 11.26 -5.72 -16.64
N VAL A 53 10.03 -6.24 -16.55
CA VAL A 53 9.71 -7.67 -16.75
C VAL A 53 8.70 -8.00 -17.87
N PRO A 54 8.45 -7.15 -18.90
CA PRO A 54 7.37 -7.42 -19.87
C PRO A 54 7.59 -8.73 -20.65
N ALA A 55 8.85 -9.05 -21.00
CA ALA A 55 9.19 -10.29 -21.70
C ALA A 55 8.93 -11.54 -20.84
N THR A 56 9.18 -11.45 -19.53
CA THR A 56 8.95 -12.54 -18.58
C THR A 56 7.46 -12.78 -18.38
N VAL A 57 6.69 -11.72 -18.10
CA VAL A 57 5.25 -11.81 -17.80
C VAL A 57 4.44 -12.27 -19.01
N THR A 58 4.87 -11.95 -20.22
CA THR A 58 4.16 -12.34 -21.46
C THR A 58 4.66 -13.65 -22.07
N HIS A 59 5.66 -14.29 -21.47
CA HIS A 59 6.27 -15.50 -22.00
C HIS A 59 5.22 -16.61 -22.19
N GLY A 60 5.17 -17.20 -23.40
CA GLY A 60 4.24 -18.30 -23.72
C GLY A 60 2.77 -17.91 -23.87
N THR A 61 2.40 -16.64 -23.64
CA THR A 61 0.99 -16.19 -23.66
C THR A 61 0.45 -15.86 -25.06
N GLY A 62 1.32 -15.73 -26.07
CA GLY A 62 0.96 -15.31 -27.43
C GLY A 62 -0.16 -16.15 -28.10
N PRO A 63 -0.16 -17.48 -27.96
CA PRO A 63 -1.23 -18.34 -28.48
C PRO A 63 -2.52 -18.34 -27.64
N LEU A 64 -2.51 -17.76 -26.43
CA LEU A 64 -3.63 -17.79 -25.49
C LEU A 64 -4.51 -16.55 -25.66
N ALA A 65 -5.81 -16.70 -25.38
CA ALA A 65 -6.77 -15.61 -25.37
C ALA A 65 -7.78 -15.79 -24.23
N GLY A 66 -8.45 -14.71 -23.82
CA GLY A 66 -9.44 -14.75 -22.75
C GLY A 66 -8.86 -15.24 -21.42
N MET A 67 -9.65 -16.02 -20.67
CA MET A 67 -9.28 -16.49 -19.33
C MET A 67 -7.95 -17.26 -19.28
N PRO A 68 -7.65 -18.23 -20.18
CA PRO A 68 -6.36 -18.91 -20.20
C PRO A 68 -5.13 -17.98 -20.24
N ARG A 69 -5.24 -16.85 -20.94
CA ARG A 69 -4.17 -15.85 -20.99
C ARG A 69 -4.04 -15.12 -19.65
N CYS A 70 -5.16 -14.72 -19.05
CA CYS A 70 -5.17 -14.06 -17.74
C CYS A 70 -4.57 -14.99 -16.67
N ASP A 71 -4.97 -16.26 -16.65
CA ASP A 71 -4.46 -17.24 -15.68
C ASP A 71 -2.95 -17.44 -15.83
N SER A 72 -2.46 -17.52 -17.07
CA SER A 72 -1.02 -17.64 -17.34
C SER A 72 -0.24 -16.41 -16.86
N VAL A 73 -0.74 -15.20 -17.11
CA VAL A 73 -0.11 -13.95 -16.66
C VAL A 73 -0.10 -13.87 -15.13
N GLN A 74 -1.22 -14.18 -14.48
CA GLN A 74 -1.33 -14.15 -13.02
C GLN A 74 -0.40 -15.17 -12.35
N ALA A 75 -0.22 -16.35 -12.96
CA ALA A 75 0.70 -17.36 -12.45
C ALA A 75 2.16 -16.85 -12.45
N ILE A 76 2.59 -16.17 -13.52
CA ILE A 76 3.93 -15.60 -13.63
C ILE A 76 4.11 -14.42 -12.68
N ASP A 77 3.12 -13.52 -12.60
CA ASP A 77 3.12 -12.38 -11.67
C ASP A 77 3.25 -12.81 -10.19
N ASN A 78 2.50 -13.84 -9.80
CA ASN A 78 2.58 -14.42 -8.46
C ASN A 78 3.94 -15.07 -8.18
N ALA A 79 4.56 -15.68 -9.19
CA ALA A 79 5.89 -16.28 -9.05
C ALA A 79 6.96 -15.20 -8.85
N LEU A 80 6.95 -14.16 -9.68
CA LEU A 80 7.86 -13.02 -9.57
C LEU A 80 7.71 -12.29 -8.22
N SER A 81 6.47 -12.05 -7.77
CA SER A 81 6.23 -11.41 -6.49
C SER A 81 6.81 -12.21 -5.31
N ARG A 82 6.65 -13.55 -5.34
CA ARG A 82 7.23 -14.44 -4.31
C ARG A 82 8.75 -14.44 -4.30
N GLU A 83 9.39 -14.23 -5.44
CA GLU A 83 10.85 -14.12 -5.55
C GLU A 83 11.35 -12.75 -5.05
N CYS A 84 10.52 -11.71 -5.03
CA CYS A 84 10.86 -10.39 -4.53
C CYS A 84 10.58 -10.20 -3.03
N ASP A 85 9.64 -10.96 -2.46
CA ASP A 85 9.23 -10.87 -1.05
C ASP A 85 10.14 -11.68 -0.08
N VAL A 86 11.27 -12.23 -0.55
CA VAL A 86 12.29 -12.92 0.27
C VAL A 86 13.38 -11.98 0.76
#